data_AF-A0A497TV47-F1
#
_entry.id   AF-A0A497TV47-F1
#
_cell.length_a   1.000
_cell.length_b   1.000
_cell.length_c   1.000
_cell.angle_alpha   90.00
_cell.angle_beta   90.00
_cell.angle_gamma   90.00
#
_symmetry.space_group_name_H-M   'P 1'
#
loop_
_entity.id
_entity.type
_entity.pdbx_description
1 polymer ?
#
loop_
_entity_poly.entity_id
_entity_poly.type
_entity_poly.pdbx_seq_one_letter_code
_entity_poly.pdbx_strand_id
1 'polypeptide(L)'
;MKITKSIRLFFVTVMLLVPTLGHAAIISFDGFTLGSTFGMGTVLSEAGFDFTQVGGGISGSPRFVDVGGGNIGIEDSIDDVYGQWIGFSRDDGGDFTFDSVTGLNRITGLTPVEGIWVNGYLGGALVAQDKFLPTTDTPTLFAASNLLGLVLDEVKIAHSYYVPFNEDVVLTAVQLTQIPEPVTWLIFTVGLLGLARSKEKRL
;
A
#
# COMPACT_ATOMS: atom_id res chain seq x y z
N MET A 1 21.36 4.69 -47.07
CA MET A 1 21.89 4.77 -45.70
C MET A 1 20.74 5.12 -44.74
N LYS A 2 20.06 4.11 -44.16
CA LYS A 2 18.81 4.24 -43.37
C LYS A 2 18.94 3.77 -41.91
N ILE A 3 20.17 3.48 -41.45
CA ILE A 3 20.44 2.80 -40.17
C ILE A 3 20.49 3.78 -38.98
N THR A 4 20.65 5.08 -39.23
CA THR A 4 20.87 6.08 -38.16
C THR A 4 19.62 6.50 -37.40
N LYS A 5 18.42 6.40 -37.99
CA LYS A 5 17.16 6.75 -37.28
C LYS A 5 16.73 5.68 -36.29
N SER A 6 16.87 4.39 -36.63
CA SER A 6 16.46 3.28 -35.76
C SER A 6 17.34 3.13 -34.51
N ILE A 7 18.63 3.44 -34.63
CA ILE A 7 19.57 3.42 -33.49
C ILE A 7 19.27 4.57 -32.52
N ARG A 8 18.97 5.77 -33.02
CA ARG A 8 18.56 6.90 -32.16
C ARG A 8 17.26 6.64 -31.44
N LEU A 9 16.28 6.02 -32.11
CA LEU A 9 15.03 5.62 -31.48
C LEU A 9 15.28 4.55 -30.41
N PHE A 10 16.11 3.54 -30.69
CA PHE A 10 16.49 2.52 -29.72
C PHE A 10 17.19 3.09 -28.47
N PHE A 11 18.15 4.01 -28.63
CA PHE A 11 18.80 4.65 -27.49
C PHE A 11 17.87 5.57 -26.70
N VAL A 12 16.93 6.26 -27.35
CA VAL A 12 15.90 7.05 -26.65
C VAL A 12 14.95 6.13 -25.88
N THR A 13 14.51 5.01 -26.48
CA THR A 13 13.68 4.02 -25.80
C THR A 13 14.41 3.38 -24.62
N VAL A 14 15.69 3.01 -24.78
CA VAL A 14 16.51 2.43 -23.71
C VAL A 14 16.80 3.47 -22.63
N MET A 15 17.13 4.72 -22.96
CA MET A 15 17.32 5.79 -21.95
C MET A 15 16.03 6.19 -21.25
N LEU A 16 14.87 6.06 -21.88
CA LEU A 16 13.56 6.19 -21.24
C LEU A 16 13.18 4.98 -20.37
N LEU A 17 13.82 3.82 -20.60
CA LEU A 17 13.67 2.60 -19.78
C LEU A 17 14.63 2.57 -18.57
N VAL A 18 15.74 3.33 -18.60
CA VAL A 18 16.74 3.30 -17.52
C VAL A 18 16.26 3.91 -16.19
N PRO A 19 15.31 4.86 -16.10
CA PRO A 19 14.72 5.24 -14.82
C PRO A 19 13.46 4.42 -14.46
N THR A 20 13.07 3.41 -15.24
CA THR A 20 11.83 2.65 -14.98
C THR A 20 12.00 1.45 -14.05
N LEU A 21 13.18 1.30 -13.43
CA LEU A 21 13.32 0.41 -12.28
C LEU A 21 12.57 1.07 -11.14
N GLY A 22 11.29 0.72 -10.97
CA GLY A 22 10.51 1.12 -9.81
C GLY A 22 11.33 0.85 -8.56
N HIS A 23 11.59 1.90 -7.79
CA HIS A 23 12.29 1.73 -6.52
C HIS A 23 11.29 1.11 -5.56
N ALA A 24 11.56 -0.13 -5.15
CA ALA A 24 10.83 -0.76 -4.05
C ALA A 24 11.18 -0.02 -2.77
N ALA A 25 10.18 0.62 -2.17
CA ALA A 25 10.24 1.22 -0.85
C ALA A 25 9.70 0.19 0.15
N ILE A 26 10.52 -0.14 1.14
CA ILE A 26 10.07 -0.83 2.33
C ILE A 26 9.84 0.24 3.38
N ILE A 27 8.58 0.42 3.75
CA ILE A 27 8.21 1.24 4.89
C ILE A 27 8.38 0.37 6.13
N SER A 28 9.40 0.68 6.93
CA SER A 28 9.50 0.22 8.32
C SER A 28 8.92 1.29 9.24
N PHE A 29 8.31 0.87 10.36
CA PHE A 29 7.79 1.80 11.37
C PHE A 29 8.81 2.09 12.48
N ASP A 30 10.07 1.64 12.33
CA ASP A 30 11.13 1.82 13.34
C ASP A 30 11.54 3.29 13.57
N GLY A 31 11.21 4.19 12.63
CA GLY A 31 11.45 5.63 12.75
C GLY A 31 10.57 6.32 13.81
N PHE A 32 9.52 5.66 14.29
CA PHE A 32 8.54 6.23 15.22
C PHE A 32 8.83 5.88 16.69
N THR A 33 8.34 6.72 17.60
CA THR A 33 8.55 6.51 19.04
C THR A 33 7.55 5.50 19.59
N LEU A 34 8.04 4.49 20.31
CA LEU A 34 7.21 3.48 20.99
C LEU A 34 6.16 4.14 21.90
N GLY A 35 4.91 3.68 21.81
CA GLY A 35 3.78 4.16 22.61
C GLY A 35 3.19 5.49 22.15
N SER A 36 3.80 6.16 21.16
CA SER A 36 3.18 7.35 20.56
C SER A 36 1.96 6.96 19.75
N THR A 37 0.93 7.80 19.82
CA THR A 37 -0.34 7.65 19.10
C THR A 37 -0.44 8.68 17.99
N PHE A 38 -1.13 8.37 16.90
CA PHE A 38 -1.47 9.36 15.86
C PHE A 38 -2.97 9.33 15.61
N GLY A 39 -3.62 10.50 15.59
CA GLY A 39 -5.08 10.57 15.54
C GLY A 39 -5.63 10.96 14.17
N MET A 40 -6.96 10.96 14.05
CA MET A 40 -7.70 11.52 12.92
C MET A 40 -7.19 12.92 12.57
N GLY A 41 -6.84 13.13 11.29
CA GLY A 41 -6.29 14.39 10.80
C GLY A 41 -4.80 14.59 11.05
N THR A 42 -4.11 13.60 11.61
CA THR A 42 -2.63 13.57 11.65
C THR A 42 -2.12 12.95 10.36
N VAL A 43 -1.17 13.63 9.70
CA VAL A 43 -0.37 13.08 8.61
C VAL A 43 1.01 12.79 9.18
N LEU A 44 1.45 11.53 9.08
CA LEU A 44 2.83 11.15 9.32
C LEU A 44 3.49 10.89 7.96
N SER A 45 4.80 11.07 7.85
CA SER A 45 5.53 10.79 6.61
C SER A 45 6.77 9.94 6.88
N GLU A 46 6.98 8.89 6.10
CA GLU A 46 8.10 7.95 6.21
C GLU A 46 8.36 7.33 4.82
N ALA A 47 9.62 7.23 4.42
CA ALA A 47 10.04 6.65 3.14
C ALA A 47 9.32 7.21 1.88
N GLY A 48 8.89 8.48 1.90
CA GLY A 48 8.17 9.13 0.79
C GLY A 48 6.67 8.81 0.73
N PHE A 49 6.11 8.28 1.82
CA PHE A 49 4.68 8.01 1.94
C PHE A 49 4.09 8.77 3.12
N ASP A 50 2.88 9.27 2.91
CA ASP A 50 2.03 9.86 3.92
C ASP A 50 1.06 8.81 4.48
N PHE A 51 0.99 8.76 5.80
CA PHE A 51 0.11 7.90 6.59
C PHE A 51 -0.97 8.75 7.21
N THR A 52 -2.23 8.33 7.03
CA THR A 52 -3.39 9.02 7.57
C THR A 52 -4.32 8.03 8.25
N GLN A 53 -4.88 8.40 9.40
CA GLN A 53 -6.04 7.69 9.92
C GLN A 53 -7.27 8.15 9.13
N VAL A 54 -7.78 7.29 8.25
CA VAL A 54 -8.87 7.61 7.29
C VAL A 54 -10.25 7.20 7.79
N GLY A 55 -10.31 6.44 8.89
CA GLY A 55 -11.55 5.98 9.50
C GLY A 55 -11.28 5.21 10.79
N GLY A 56 -12.32 5.06 11.62
CA GLY A 56 -12.21 4.53 12.97
C GLY A 56 -13.02 5.37 13.96
N GLY A 57 -13.45 4.76 15.04
CA GLY A 57 -14.22 5.35 16.11
C GLY A 57 -13.51 6.47 16.86
N ILE A 58 -14.36 7.21 17.54
CA ILE A 58 -14.11 8.53 18.13
C ILE A 58 -13.21 8.46 19.39
N SER A 59 -12.92 7.24 19.86
CA SER A 59 -12.31 6.97 21.18
C SER A 59 -10.89 6.40 21.14
N GLY A 60 -10.25 6.30 19.98
CA GLY A 60 -8.90 5.73 19.92
C GLY A 60 -8.06 6.21 18.74
N SER A 61 -6.75 6.10 18.91
CA SER A 61 -5.74 6.44 17.91
C SER A 61 -4.80 5.24 17.79
N PRO A 62 -4.39 4.84 16.57
CA PRO A 62 -3.40 3.79 16.45
C PRO A 62 -2.13 4.20 17.18
N ARG A 63 -1.42 3.20 17.71
CA ARG A 63 -0.20 3.41 18.48
C ARG A 63 0.95 2.57 17.95
N PHE A 64 2.15 3.12 18.09
CA PHE A 64 3.36 2.36 17.80
C PHE A 64 3.67 1.40 18.96
N VAL A 65 3.98 0.15 18.65
CA VAL A 65 4.23 -0.93 19.61
C VAL A 65 5.49 -1.73 19.26
N ASP A 66 6.18 -2.24 20.28
CA ASP A 66 7.36 -3.08 20.11
C ASP A 66 6.91 -4.51 19.86
N VAL A 67 7.13 -5.01 18.64
CA VAL A 67 6.74 -6.36 18.20
C VAL A 67 7.82 -7.41 18.42
N GLY A 68 8.91 -7.06 19.08
CA GLY A 68 10.05 -7.95 19.29
C GLY A 68 10.90 -8.10 18.04
N GLY A 69 12.09 -8.68 18.23
CA GLY A 69 13.08 -8.81 17.15
C GLY A 69 13.65 -7.47 16.65
N GLY A 70 13.43 -6.38 17.40
CA GLY A 70 13.91 -5.04 17.08
C GLY A 70 13.00 -4.23 16.17
N ASN A 71 11.81 -4.74 15.81
CA ASN A 71 10.87 -4.03 14.94
C ASN A 71 9.80 -3.28 15.74
N ILE A 72 9.33 -2.17 15.18
CA ILE A 72 8.15 -1.43 15.62
C ILE A 72 6.98 -1.76 14.69
N GLY A 73 5.79 -1.88 15.25
CA GLY A 73 4.55 -2.02 14.48
C GLY A 73 3.51 -0.99 14.87
N ILE A 74 2.45 -0.89 14.05
CA ILE A 74 1.27 -0.09 14.33
C ILE A 74 0.16 -1.03 14.80
N GLU A 75 -0.32 -0.79 16.01
CA GLU A 75 -1.45 -1.50 16.62
C GLU A 75 -2.67 -0.59 16.60
N ASP A 76 -3.82 -1.16 16.24
CA ASP A 76 -5.11 -0.51 16.39
C ASP A 76 -5.42 -0.25 17.88
N SER A 77 -6.22 0.75 18.19
CA SER A 77 -6.67 0.93 19.56
C SER A 77 -7.73 -0.11 19.93
N ILE A 78 -7.51 -0.81 21.03
CA ILE A 78 -8.39 -1.86 21.60
C ILE A 78 -9.83 -1.36 21.88
N ASP A 79 -10.05 -0.05 22.01
CA ASP A 79 -11.32 0.53 22.47
C ASP A 79 -12.30 0.90 21.34
N ASP A 80 -12.10 0.40 20.11
CA ASP A 80 -12.84 0.85 18.93
C ASP A 80 -13.71 -0.24 18.28
N VAL A 81 -15.03 -0.06 18.37
CA VAL A 81 -16.05 -1.00 17.87
C VAL A 81 -16.07 -1.11 16.33
N TYR A 82 -15.45 -0.16 15.61
CA TYR A 82 -15.57 -0.04 14.16
C TYR A 82 -14.33 -0.43 13.36
N GLY A 83 -13.20 -0.74 14.04
CA GLY A 83 -11.90 -0.99 13.41
C GLY A 83 -11.29 0.28 12.80
N GLN A 84 -9.99 0.49 12.97
CA GLN A 84 -9.31 1.66 12.42
C GLN A 84 -8.74 1.39 11.04
N TRP A 85 -8.79 2.43 10.21
CA TRP A 85 -8.32 2.43 8.84
C TRP A 85 -7.10 3.34 8.74
N ILE A 86 -6.00 2.77 8.27
CA ILE A 86 -4.76 3.50 7.98
C ILE A 86 -4.65 3.61 6.46
N GLY A 87 -4.67 4.84 5.97
CA GLY A 87 -4.41 5.21 4.59
C GLY A 87 -2.92 5.43 4.36
N PHE A 88 -2.44 4.95 3.22
CA PHE A 88 -1.08 5.08 2.71
C PHE A 88 -1.17 5.74 1.34
N SER A 89 -0.52 6.89 1.19
CA SER A 89 -0.46 7.64 -0.07
C SER A 89 0.94 8.18 -0.29
N ARG A 90 1.28 8.59 -1.50
CA ARG A 90 2.57 9.24 -1.75
C ARG A 90 2.54 10.70 -1.33
N ASP A 91 3.61 11.15 -0.66
CA ASP A 91 3.76 12.54 -0.22
C ASP A 91 3.85 13.54 -1.40
N ASP A 92 4.32 13.07 -2.55
CA ASP A 92 4.43 13.82 -3.80
C ASP A 92 3.19 13.71 -4.72
N GLY A 93 2.13 13.01 -4.29
CA GLY A 93 0.87 12.91 -5.03
C GLY A 93 0.90 12.03 -6.29
N GLY A 94 1.91 11.15 -6.43
CA GLY A 94 2.03 10.20 -7.55
C GLY A 94 1.41 8.82 -7.29
N ASP A 95 1.58 7.90 -8.27
CA ASP A 95 1.09 6.52 -8.18
C ASP A 95 2.16 5.52 -7.70
N PHE A 96 1.74 4.40 -7.13
CA PHE A 96 2.59 3.28 -6.71
C PHE A 96 1.90 1.93 -6.96
N THR A 97 2.64 0.84 -6.80
CA THR A 97 2.09 -0.52 -6.74
C THR A 97 2.26 -1.08 -5.32
N PHE A 98 1.24 -1.77 -4.82
CA PHE A 98 1.36 -2.52 -3.57
C PHE A 98 2.00 -3.88 -3.84
N ASP A 99 3.03 -4.23 -3.08
CA ASP A 99 3.71 -5.51 -3.22
C ASP A 99 3.33 -6.46 -2.08
N SER A 100 3.52 -6.04 -0.83
CA SER A 100 3.24 -6.87 0.33
C SER A 100 3.13 -6.08 1.64
N VAL A 101 2.63 -6.75 2.68
CA VAL A 101 2.60 -6.26 4.06
C VAL A 101 3.04 -7.39 4.98
N THR A 102 3.71 -7.04 6.07
CA THR A 102 4.00 -7.96 7.15
C THR A 102 3.11 -7.63 8.34
N GLY A 103 2.43 -8.64 8.87
CA GLY A 103 1.60 -8.50 10.06
C GLY A 103 1.60 -9.75 10.92
N LEU A 104 1.10 -9.58 12.13
CA LEU A 104 0.99 -10.63 13.14
C LEU A 104 -0.24 -10.43 14.00
N ASN A 105 -0.66 -11.51 14.65
CA ASN A 105 -1.73 -11.51 15.63
C ASN A 105 -1.12 -11.69 17.02
N ARG A 106 -1.23 -10.69 17.89
CA ARG A 106 -0.66 -10.74 19.24
C ARG A 106 -1.48 -11.56 20.23
N ILE A 107 -2.68 -11.98 19.87
CA ILE A 107 -3.56 -12.70 20.79
C ILE A 107 -3.59 -14.17 20.39
N THR A 108 -3.05 -15.01 21.28
CA THR A 108 -3.02 -16.46 21.12
C THR A 108 -4.30 -17.08 21.70
N GLY A 109 -4.98 -17.90 20.91
CA GLY A 109 -5.87 -18.94 21.44
C GLY A 109 -7.39 -18.71 21.44
N LEU A 110 -7.94 -17.64 20.85
CA LEU A 110 -9.39 -17.50 20.72
C LEU A 110 -9.77 -16.91 19.36
N THR A 111 -10.59 -17.69 18.61
CA THR A 111 -11.38 -17.34 17.41
C THR A 111 -10.61 -16.74 16.21
N PRO A 112 -10.89 -17.12 14.95
CA PRO A 112 -10.20 -16.50 13.83
C PRO A 112 -10.59 -15.03 13.72
N VAL A 113 -9.58 -14.16 13.84
CA VAL A 113 -9.65 -12.74 13.54
C VAL A 113 -10.35 -12.55 12.21
N GLU A 114 -11.21 -11.53 12.08
CA GLU A 114 -11.76 -11.14 10.78
C GLU A 114 -10.71 -10.46 9.87
N GLY A 115 -9.41 -10.69 10.09
CA GLY A 115 -8.30 -10.35 9.19
C GLY A 115 -8.03 -8.86 8.96
N ILE A 116 -6.90 -8.61 8.32
CA ILE A 116 -6.51 -7.32 7.77
C ILE A 116 -7.09 -7.22 6.37
N TRP A 117 -7.88 -6.19 6.12
CA TRP A 117 -8.32 -5.86 4.76
C TRP A 117 -7.34 -4.88 4.15
N VAL A 118 -6.84 -5.19 2.96
CA VAL A 118 -5.97 -4.31 2.18
C VAL A 118 -6.73 -3.87 0.93
N ASN A 119 -7.04 -2.59 0.85
CA ASN A 119 -7.84 -2.00 -0.22
C ASN A 119 -6.97 -1.07 -1.05
N GLY A 120 -6.90 -1.29 -2.36
CA GLY A 120 -6.22 -0.43 -3.30
C GLY A 120 -7.19 0.50 -4.01
N TYR A 121 -6.86 1.79 -4.07
CA TYR A 121 -7.63 2.83 -4.73
C TYR A 121 -6.82 3.49 -5.85
N LEU A 122 -7.55 3.95 -6.87
CA LEU A 122 -7.04 4.82 -7.93
C LEU A 122 -8.09 5.88 -8.26
N GLY A 123 -7.74 7.16 -8.15
CA GLY A 123 -8.66 8.28 -8.36
C GLY A 123 -9.84 8.26 -7.39
N GLY A 124 -9.63 7.75 -6.17
CA GLY A 124 -10.68 7.55 -5.16
C GLY A 124 -11.63 6.37 -5.42
N ALA A 125 -11.45 5.59 -6.49
CA ALA A 125 -12.23 4.39 -6.76
C ALA A 125 -11.50 3.15 -6.25
N LEU A 126 -12.22 2.25 -5.56
CA LEU A 126 -11.69 0.95 -5.15
C LEU A 126 -11.42 0.10 -6.40
N VAL A 127 -10.16 -0.28 -6.64
CA VAL A 127 -9.77 -1.09 -7.80
C VAL A 127 -9.46 -2.54 -7.45
N ALA A 128 -9.03 -2.81 -6.21
CA ALA A 128 -8.78 -4.15 -5.72
C ALA A 128 -8.85 -4.23 -4.20
N GLN A 129 -9.09 -5.44 -3.70
CA GLN A 129 -9.16 -5.75 -2.27
C GLN A 129 -8.59 -7.14 -2.01
N ASP A 130 -7.88 -7.28 -0.90
CA ASP A 130 -7.43 -8.55 -0.36
C ASP A 130 -7.67 -8.63 1.14
N LYS A 131 -7.66 -9.87 1.65
CA LYS A 131 -7.79 -10.17 3.07
C LYS A 131 -6.63 -11.04 3.54
N PHE A 132 -5.95 -10.58 4.58
CA PHE A 132 -4.85 -11.28 5.23
C PHE A 132 -5.26 -11.72 6.64
N LEU A 133 -4.99 -12.97 6.98
CA LEU A 133 -5.38 -13.58 8.25
C LEU A 133 -4.13 -14.04 9.01
N PRO A 134 -3.44 -13.17 9.77
CA PRO A 134 -2.35 -13.59 10.62
C PRO A 134 -2.88 -14.48 11.75
N THR A 135 -2.30 -15.67 11.92
CA THR A 135 -2.72 -16.66 12.94
C THR A 135 -1.69 -16.87 14.04
N THR A 136 -0.53 -16.21 13.93
CA THR A 136 0.61 -16.35 14.83
C THR A 136 1.05 -14.99 15.36
N ASP A 137 1.69 -15.00 16.53
CA ASP A 137 2.41 -13.87 17.14
C ASP A 137 3.74 -13.58 16.45
N THR A 138 4.19 -14.48 15.57
CA THR A 138 5.34 -14.29 14.70
C THR A 138 4.96 -13.46 13.47
N PRO A 139 5.74 -12.43 13.07
CA PRO A 139 5.54 -11.68 11.84
C PRO A 139 5.47 -12.59 10.62
N THR A 140 4.42 -12.43 9.82
CA THR A 140 4.23 -13.19 8.58
C THR A 140 4.00 -12.25 7.41
N LEU A 141 4.69 -12.55 6.31
CA LEU A 141 4.59 -11.79 5.07
C LEU A 141 3.32 -12.20 4.31
N PHE A 142 2.57 -11.20 3.85
CA PHE A 142 1.41 -11.35 2.98
C PHE A 142 1.59 -10.52 1.71
N ALA A 143 1.61 -11.18 0.56
CA ALA A 143 1.54 -10.53 -0.74
C ALA A 143 0.08 -10.47 -1.19
N ALA A 144 -0.48 -9.27 -1.32
CA ALA A 144 -1.87 -9.07 -1.70
C ALA A 144 -2.05 -9.34 -3.21
N SER A 145 -2.37 -10.59 -3.55
CA SER A 145 -2.43 -11.08 -4.92
C SER A 145 -3.31 -10.27 -5.87
N ASN A 146 -4.40 -9.68 -5.38
CA ASN A 146 -5.31 -8.86 -6.18
C ASN A 146 -4.80 -7.43 -6.38
N LEU A 147 -3.89 -6.96 -5.53
CA LEU A 147 -3.28 -5.62 -5.64
C LEU A 147 -1.94 -5.64 -6.40
N LEU A 148 -1.29 -6.80 -6.52
CA LEU A 148 0.01 -6.94 -7.16
C LEU A 148 0.04 -6.38 -8.58
N GLY A 149 0.94 -5.43 -8.82
CA GLY A 149 1.15 -4.82 -10.14
C GLY A 149 0.06 -3.84 -10.58
N LEU A 150 -0.93 -3.55 -9.72
CA LEU A 150 -1.90 -2.49 -9.99
C LEU A 150 -1.32 -1.12 -9.66
N VAL A 151 -1.67 -0.14 -10.48
CA VAL A 151 -1.38 1.28 -10.26
C VAL A 151 -2.39 1.82 -9.26
N LEU A 152 -1.92 2.37 -8.14
CA LEU A 152 -2.70 2.87 -7.02
C LEU A 152 -2.21 4.27 -6.62
N ASP A 153 -3.13 5.16 -6.25
CA ASP A 153 -2.79 6.45 -5.61
C ASP A 153 -2.94 6.41 -4.09
N GLU A 154 -3.73 5.46 -3.58
CA GLU A 154 -3.97 5.25 -2.17
C GLU A 154 -4.17 3.76 -1.85
N VAL A 155 -3.60 3.30 -0.75
CA VAL A 155 -3.92 2.01 -0.13
C VAL A 155 -4.52 2.26 1.23
N LYS A 156 -5.64 1.61 1.56
CA LYS A 156 -6.23 1.63 2.90
C LYS A 156 -6.14 0.24 3.50
N ILE A 157 -5.55 0.16 4.69
CA ILE A 157 -5.49 -1.07 5.47
C ILE A 157 -6.46 -0.91 6.64
N ALA A 158 -7.40 -1.85 6.74
CA ALA A 158 -8.37 -1.91 7.84
C ALA A 158 -8.11 -3.13 8.70
N HIS A 159 -8.10 -2.91 10.01
CA HIS A 159 -8.33 -3.97 10.97
C HIS A 159 -9.86 -4.16 11.08
N SER A 160 -10.33 -5.40 11.08
CA SER A 160 -11.71 -5.80 10.72
C SER A 160 -12.87 -5.05 11.39
N TYR A 161 -14.06 -5.17 10.77
CA TYR A 161 -15.34 -4.70 11.29
C TYR A 161 -15.91 -5.66 12.35
N TYR A 162 -16.33 -5.13 13.49
CA TYR A 162 -17.23 -5.76 14.47
C TYR A 162 -16.83 -7.16 14.96
N VAL A 163 -15.75 -7.24 15.76
CA VAL A 163 -15.55 -8.35 16.71
C VAL A 163 -15.46 -7.77 18.12
N PRO A 164 -16.36 -8.14 19.06
CA PRO A 164 -16.40 -7.59 20.41
C PRO A 164 -15.28 -8.12 21.33
N PHE A 165 -14.16 -8.58 20.77
CA PHE A 165 -13.05 -9.14 21.51
C PHE A 165 -11.75 -8.46 21.09
N ASN A 166 -10.94 -8.11 22.10
CA ASN A 166 -9.57 -7.63 21.99
C ASN A 166 -8.82 -8.56 21.01
N GLU A 167 -8.56 -8.09 19.80
CA GLU A 167 -7.78 -8.78 18.77
C GLU A 167 -6.74 -7.79 18.28
N ASP A 168 -5.54 -7.85 18.86
CA ASP A 168 -4.43 -6.95 18.53
C ASP A 168 -3.74 -7.44 17.26
N VAL A 169 -4.16 -6.90 16.13
CA VAL A 169 -3.45 -7.06 14.86
C VAL A 169 -2.43 -5.94 14.73
N VAL A 170 -1.19 -6.32 14.41
CA VAL A 170 -0.10 -5.37 14.29
C VAL A 170 0.51 -5.44 12.89
N LEU A 171 0.59 -4.29 12.23
CA LEU A 171 1.31 -4.09 10.97
C LEU A 171 2.76 -3.71 11.29
N THR A 172 3.73 -4.45 10.78
CA THR A 172 5.15 -4.21 11.10
C THR A 172 5.94 -3.62 9.94
N ALA A 173 5.52 -3.88 8.71
CA ALA A 173 6.15 -3.32 7.52
C ALA A 173 5.18 -3.35 6.33
N VAL A 174 5.30 -2.38 5.43
CA VAL A 174 4.58 -2.35 4.14
C VAL A 174 5.59 -2.16 3.02
N GLN A 175 5.50 -2.99 1.98
CA GLN A 175 6.35 -2.90 0.80
C GLN A 175 5.54 -2.40 -0.39
N LEU A 176 6.01 -1.30 -0.97
CA LEU A 176 5.40 -0.61 -2.10
C LEU A 176 6.47 -0.35 -3.16
N THR A 177 6.09 -0.33 -4.43
CA THR A 177 7.00 0.07 -5.51
C THR A 177 6.51 1.36 -6.14
N GLN A 178 7.34 2.40 -6.12
CA GLN A 178 7.01 3.66 -6.76
C GLN A 178 6.96 3.49 -8.28
N ILE A 179 5.93 4.08 -8.91
CA ILE A 179 5.84 4.12 -10.36
C ILE A 179 6.59 5.36 -10.86
N PRO A 180 7.62 5.19 -11.70
CA PRO A 180 8.34 6.32 -12.27
C PRO A 180 7.44 7.09 -13.24
N GLU A 181 7.42 8.42 -13.13
CA GLU A 181 6.58 9.30 -13.97
C GLU A 181 6.61 9.00 -15.49
N PRO A 182 7.74 8.62 -16.13
CA PRO A 182 7.76 8.30 -17.56
C PRO A 182 6.92 7.06 -17.93
N VAL A 183 6.73 6.12 -16.99
CA VAL A 183 5.96 4.88 -17.21
C VAL A 183 4.46 5.17 -17.21
N THR A 184 3.99 6.07 -16.34
CA THR A 184 2.58 6.50 -16.27
C THR A 184 2.13 7.08 -17.62
N TRP A 185 2.96 7.94 -18.24
CA TRP A 185 2.71 8.46 -19.58
C TRP A 185 2.73 7.38 -20.65
N LEU A 186 3.61 6.39 -20.56
CA LEU A 186 3.68 5.29 -21.53
C LEU A 186 2.41 4.43 -21.47
N ILE A 187 1.94 4.05 -20.28
CA ILE A 187 0.70 3.28 -20.08
C ILE A 187 -0.50 4.06 -20.60
N PHE A 188 -0.58 5.36 -20.29
CA PHE A 188 -1.64 6.24 -20.80
C PHE A 188 -1.61 6.34 -22.33
N THR A 189 -0.42 6.46 -22.92
CA THR A 189 -0.24 6.58 -24.38
C THR A 189 -0.57 5.28 -25.09
N VAL A 190 -0.17 4.12 -24.55
CA VAL A 190 -0.52 2.80 -25.12
C VAL A 190 -2.02 2.54 -24.98
N GLY A 191 -2.64 2.91 -23.85
CA GLY A 191 -4.09 2.85 -23.66
C GLY A 191 -4.87 3.68 -24.67
N LEU A 192 -4.43 4.92 -24.92
CA LEU A 192 -5.02 5.82 -25.93
C LEU A 192 -4.83 5.31 -27.37
N LEU A 193 -3.65 4.79 -27.71
CA LEU A 193 -3.38 4.21 -29.03
C LEU A 193 -4.18 2.93 -29.28
N GLY A 194 -4.39 2.11 -28.23
CA GLY A 194 -5.26 0.94 -28.28
C GLY A 194 -6.73 1.31 -28.52
N LEU A 195 -7.23 2.36 -27.85
CA LEU A 195 -8.57 2.90 -28.05
C LEU A 195 -8.76 3.54 -29.42
N ALA A 196 -7.76 4.24 -29.95
CA ALA A 196 -7.78 4.83 -31.29
C ALA A 196 -7.84 3.74 -32.38
N ARG A 197 -7.04 2.68 -32.26
CA ARG A 197 -7.06 1.54 -33.21
C ARG A 197 -8.32 0.68 -33.10
N SER A 198 -8.94 0.61 -31.93
CA SER A 198 -10.23 -0.07 -31.73
C SER A 198 -11.35 0.63 -32.52
N LYS A 199 -11.30 1.96 -32.64
CA LYS A 199 -12.26 2.73 -33.45
C LYS A 199 -12.04 2.60 -34.95
N GLU A 200 -10.79 2.47 -35.42
CA GLU A 200 -10.49 2.29 -36.85
C GLU A 200 -10.92 0.92 -37.41
N LYS A 201 -11.03 -0.13 -36.58
CA LYS A 201 -11.50 -1.45 -37.03
C LYS A 201 -13.02 -1.60 -37.11
N ARG A 202 -13.80 -0.58 -36.73
CA ARG A 202 -15.28 -0.60 -36.72
C ARG A 202 -15.92 0.27 -37.80
N LEU A 203 -15.15 0.78 -38.76
CA LEU A 203 -15.64 1.52 -39.94
C LEU A 203 -15.28 0.77 -41.24
#